data_AF-A0A919MW06-F1
#
_entry.id   AF-A0A919MW06-F1
#
_cell.length_a   1.000
_cell.length_b   1.000
_cell.length_c   1.000
_cell.angle_alpha   90.00
_cell.angle_beta   90.00
_cell.angle_gamma   90.00
#
_symmetry.space_group_name_H-M   'P 1'
#
loop_
_entity.id
_entity.type
_entity.pdbx_description
1 polymer ?
#
loop_
_entity_poly.entity_id
_entity_poly.type
_entity_poly.pdbx_seq_one_letter_code
_entity_poly.pdbx_strand_id
1 'polypeptide(L)'
;MWFGMSKLDGHGRIASRLFRDVLGWIPGQRVDLSLTTDHILIAAAASAAPRPSDVAAVINGLGWLVIPAAIRRRAGIGSGDHLLLAADDDPNALHIYSPVVLTFALRQYSTYEGPR
;
A
#
# COMPACT_ATOMS: atom_id res chain seq x y z
N MET A 1 -5.28 3.05 -13.56
CA MET A 1 -5.34 3.06 -12.09
C MET A 1 -6.71 2.68 -11.54
N TRP A 2 -6.74 1.73 -10.59
CA TRP A 2 -7.94 1.20 -9.92
C TRP A 2 -7.84 1.40 -8.42
N PHE A 3 -8.97 1.67 -7.76
CA PHE A 3 -8.98 1.99 -6.32
C PHE A 3 -9.73 0.97 -5.49
N GLY A 4 -9.34 0.86 -4.22
CA GLY A 4 -10.01 0.03 -3.24
C GLY A 4 -9.61 0.44 -1.83
N MET A 5 -10.23 -0.17 -0.82
CA MET A 5 -9.87 0.04 0.58
C MET A 5 -9.61 -1.31 1.25
N SER A 6 -8.63 -1.33 2.14
CA SER A 6 -8.41 -2.47 3.03
C SER A 6 -8.08 -2.00 4.42
N LYS A 7 -8.62 -2.71 5.41
CA LYS A 7 -8.16 -2.57 6.79
C LYS A 7 -6.82 -3.29 6.96
N LEU A 8 -5.88 -2.68 7.65
CA LEU A 8 -4.67 -3.35 8.12
C LEU A 8 -5.02 -4.15 9.37
N ASP A 9 -4.84 -5.47 9.35
CA ASP A 9 -5.13 -6.29 10.51
C ASP A 9 -3.99 -6.30 11.56
N GLY A 10 -4.22 -6.95 12.71
CA GLY A 10 -3.25 -7.07 13.80
C GLY A 10 -1.91 -7.70 13.42
N HIS A 11 -1.87 -8.47 12.33
CA HIS A 11 -0.67 -9.11 11.81
C HIS A 11 0.02 -8.28 10.71
N GLY A 12 -0.53 -7.10 10.39
CA GLY A 12 -0.04 -6.23 9.33
C GLY A 12 -0.37 -6.74 7.94
N ARG A 13 -1.48 -7.48 7.80
CA ARG A 13 -1.95 -8.01 6.53
C ARG A 13 -3.03 -7.10 5.97
N ILE A 14 -3.02 -6.91 4.65
CA ILE A 14 -4.13 -6.31 3.92
C ILE A 14 -4.65 -7.29 2.88
N ALA A 15 -5.96 -7.29 2.70
CA ALA A 15 -6.65 -8.13 1.74
C ALA A 15 -7.33 -7.23 0.71
N SER A 16 -7.04 -7.45 -0.57
CA SER A 16 -7.67 -6.70 -1.65
C SER A 16 -7.81 -7.56 -2.88
N ARG A 17 -8.96 -7.42 -3.55
CA ARG A 17 -9.18 -8.05 -4.85
C ARG A 17 -8.28 -7.46 -5.93
N LEU A 18 -7.81 -6.22 -5.75
CA LEU A 18 -6.92 -5.54 -6.70
C LEU A 18 -5.62 -6.31 -6.96
N PHE A 19 -5.12 -7.06 -5.96
CA PHE A 19 -3.88 -7.85 -6.13
C PHE A 19 -4.02 -8.82 -7.28
N ARG A 20 -5.12 -9.57 -7.33
CA ARG A 20 -5.36 -10.55 -8.38
C ARG A 20 -6.02 -9.93 -9.60
N ASP A 21 -7.07 -9.15 -9.39
CA ASP A 21 -7.99 -8.73 -10.47
C ASP A 21 -7.39 -7.60 -11.33
N VAL A 22 -6.43 -6.84 -10.82
CA VAL A 22 -5.75 -5.75 -11.54
C VAL A 22 -4.27 -6.04 -11.73
N LEU A 23 -3.58 -6.40 -10.64
CA LEU A 23 -2.12 -6.56 -10.67
C LEU A 23 -1.67 -7.96 -11.09
N GLY A 24 -2.59 -8.93 -11.17
CA GLY A 24 -2.27 -10.31 -11.51
C GLY A 24 -1.37 -11.03 -10.49
N TRP A 25 -1.23 -10.48 -9.28
CA TRP A 25 -0.40 -11.04 -8.23
C TRP A 25 -1.00 -12.32 -7.66
N ILE A 26 -0.17 -13.34 -7.53
CA ILE A 26 -0.57 -14.67 -7.07
C ILE A 26 -0.02 -14.99 -5.66
N PRO A 27 -0.64 -15.91 -4.91
CA PRO A 27 -0.06 -16.45 -3.69
C PRO A 27 1.37 -16.96 -3.89
N GLY A 28 2.26 -16.62 -2.96
CA GLY A 28 3.69 -16.91 -3.02
C GLY A 28 4.51 -15.88 -3.81
N GLN A 29 3.87 -14.96 -4.54
CA GLN A 29 4.59 -13.95 -5.30
C GLN A 29 5.35 -13.00 -4.37
N ARG A 30 6.64 -12.82 -4.67
CA ARG A 30 7.49 -11.84 -4.01
C ARG A 30 7.17 -10.45 -4.56
N VAL A 31 7.09 -9.49 -3.65
CA VAL A 31 6.91 -8.08 -3.98
C VAL A 31 7.90 -7.25 -3.19
N ASP A 32 8.39 -6.18 -3.81
CA ASP A 32 9.28 -5.24 -3.15
C ASP A 32 8.45 -4.06 -2.63
N LEU A 33 8.66 -3.73 -1.35
CA LEU A 33 8.02 -2.60 -0.71
C LEU A 33 9.00 -1.44 -0.60
N SER A 34 8.65 -0.31 -1.18
CA SER A 34 9.41 0.93 -1.07
C SER A 34 8.57 2.01 -0.39
N LEU A 35 9.22 2.89 0.37
CA LEU A 35 8.55 4.01 1.03
C LEU A 35 9.04 5.30 0.38
N THR A 36 8.12 6.11 -0.13
CA THR A 36 8.46 7.43 -0.67
C THR A 36 8.79 8.42 0.47
N THR A 37 9.34 9.57 0.11
CA THR A 37 9.58 10.68 1.05
C THR A 37 8.28 11.17 1.69
N ASP A 38 7.15 11.07 0.98
CA ASP A 38 5.82 11.49 1.45
C ASP A 38 5.08 10.39 2.24
N HIS A 39 5.82 9.39 2.74
CA HIS A 39 5.29 8.25 3.50
C HIS A 39 4.26 7.38 2.74
N ILE A 40 4.26 7.42 1.41
CA ILE A 40 3.44 6.54 0.58
C ILE A 40 4.19 5.21 0.43
N LEU A 41 3.54 4.12 0.82
CA LEU A 41 4.10 2.78 0.66
C LEU A 41 3.73 2.25 -0.72
N ILE A 42 4.72 1.84 -1.51
CA ILE A 42 4.54 1.28 -2.84
C ILE A 42 4.96 -0.19 -2.79
N ALA A 43 4.07 -1.09 -3.18
CA ALA A 43 4.37 -2.48 -3.42
C ALA A 43 4.44 -2.73 -4.94
N ALA A 44 5.49 -3.36 -5.42
CA ALA A 44 5.62 -3.71 -6.84
C ALA A 44 6.12 -5.15 -6.99
N ALA A 45 5.91 -5.76 -8.15
CA ALA A 45 6.50 -7.06 -8.46
C ALA A 45 8.03 -6.99 -8.25
N ALA A 46 8.58 -8.00 -7.57
CA ALA A 46 9.98 -7.95 -7.16
C ALA A 46 10.90 -7.87 -8.39
N SER A 47 11.87 -6.94 -8.34
CA SER A 47 12.87 -6.77 -9.39
C SER A 47 14.05 -7.71 -9.18
N ALA A 48 14.70 -8.12 -10.27
CA ALA A 48 15.98 -8.83 -10.19
C ALA A 48 17.10 -7.98 -9.54
N ALA A 49 16.94 -6.66 -9.56
CA ALA A 49 17.84 -5.70 -8.92
C ALA A 49 17.03 -4.77 -7.99
N PRO A 50 16.67 -5.24 -6.78
CA PRO A 50 15.93 -4.42 -5.82
C PRO A 50 16.81 -3.25 -5.33
N ARG A 51 16.20 -2.11 -5.01
CA ARG A 51 16.95 -1.00 -4.43
C ARG A 51 17.33 -1.34 -2.98
N PRO A 52 18.45 -0.83 -2.45
CA PRO A 52 18.84 -1.09 -1.07
C PRO A 52 17.81 -0.68 -0.01
N SER A 53 16.93 0.27 -0.35
CA SER A 53 15.84 0.75 0.50
C SER A 53 14.61 -0.17 0.54
N ASP A 54 14.53 -1.11 -0.40
CA ASP A 54 13.35 -1.92 -0.62
C ASP A 54 13.28 -3.04 0.43
N VAL A 55 12.08 -3.32 0.89
CA VAL A 55 11.81 -4.36 1.86
C VAL A 55 11.01 -5.44 1.17
N ALA A 56 11.60 -6.63 1.04
CA ALA A 56 10.91 -7.77 0.46
C ALA A 56 9.68 -8.16 1.30
N ALA A 57 8.58 -8.42 0.61
CA ALA A 57 7.36 -8.97 1.15
C ALA A 57 6.81 -10.06 0.22
N VAL A 58 5.71 -10.67 0.63
CA VAL A 58 5.09 -11.78 -0.09
C VAL A 58 3.57 -11.67 -0.03
N ILE A 59 2.93 -12.04 -1.13
CA ILE A 59 1.49 -12.37 -1.13
C ILE A 59 1.36 -13.74 -0.48
N ASN A 60 0.77 -13.82 0.70
CA ASN A 60 0.69 -15.08 1.44
C ASN A 60 -0.23 -16.11 0.72
N GLY A 61 -0.31 -17.33 1.27
CA GLY A 61 -1.14 -18.41 0.71
C GLY A 61 -2.64 -18.07 0.58
N LEU A 62 -3.13 -17.06 1.29
CA LEU A 62 -4.53 -16.58 1.22
C LEU A 62 -4.71 -15.43 0.21
N GLY A 63 -3.65 -15.03 -0.50
CA GLY A 63 -3.69 -13.90 -1.42
C GLY A 63 -3.61 -12.54 -0.72
N TRP A 64 -3.10 -12.46 0.51
CA TRP A 64 -3.00 -11.19 1.26
C TRP A 64 -1.57 -10.68 1.25
N LEU A 65 -1.41 -9.36 1.15
CA LEU A 65 -0.10 -8.74 1.28
C LEU A 65 0.25 -8.58 2.76
N VAL A 66 1.40 -9.14 3.16
CA VAL A 66 1.93 -8.97 4.51
C VAL A 66 2.91 -7.81 4.51
N ILE A 67 2.58 -6.72 5.21
CA ILE A 67 3.45 -5.55 5.32
C ILE A 67 4.36 -5.73 6.55
N PRO A 68 5.70 -5.81 6.40
CA PRO A 68 6.62 -6.02 7.54
C PRO A 68 6.57 -4.90 8.58
N ALA A 69 6.72 -5.25 9.86
CA ALA A 69 6.57 -4.30 10.96
C ALA A 69 7.51 -3.07 10.86
N ALA A 70 8.73 -3.26 10.34
CA ALA A 70 9.70 -2.19 10.16
C ALA A 70 9.20 -1.11 9.18
N ILE A 71 8.65 -1.52 8.03
CA ILE A 71 8.15 -0.56 7.04
C ILE A 71 6.80 0.03 7.45
N ARG A 72 5.94 -0.73 8.15
CA ARG A 72 4.71 -0.18 8.74
C ARG A 72 4.98 1.01 9.65
N ARG A 73 5.96 0.86 10.54
CA ARG A 73 6.37 1.92 11.47
C ARG A 73 6.87 3.16 10.74
N ARG A 74 7.69 2.98 9.69
CA ARG A 74 8.22 4.08 8.86
C ARG A 74 7.13 4.77 8.04
N ALA A 75 6.12 4.01 7.59
CA ALA A 75 4.97 4.52 6.84
C ALA A 75 3.87 5.11 7.75
N GLY A 76 4.03 5.03 9.08
CA GLY A 76 3.02 5.52 10.02
C GLY A 76 1.67 4.79 9.93
N ILE A 77 1.66 3.53 9.50
CA ILE A 77 0.45 2.70 9.42
C ILE A 77 0.37 1.73 10.59
N GLY A 78 -0.81 1.67 11.21
CA GLY A 78 -1.12 0.87 12.39
C GLY A 78 -2.27 -0.10 12.16
N SER A 79 -2.29 -1.18 12.95
CA SER A 79 -3.40 -2.14 12.95
C SER A 79 -4.71 -1.41 13.22
N GLY A 80 -5.73 -1.66 12.40
CA GLY A 80 -7.01 -0.97 12.47
C GLY A 80 -7.18 0.12 11.42
N ASP A 81 -6.09 0.63 10.84
CA ASP A 81 -6.15 1.66 9.81
C ASP A 81 -6.85 1.15 8.56
N HIS A 82 -7.70 2.00 7.99
CA HIS A 82 -8.27 1.79 6.67
C HIS A 82 -7.37 2.47 5.65
N LEU A 83 -6.68 1.67 4.85
CA LEU A 83 -5.73 2.13 3.85
C LEU A 83 -6.47 2.30 2.52
N LEU A 84 -6.23 3.43 1.84
CA LEU A 84 -6.61 3.56 0.44
C LEU A 84 -5.55 2.83 -0.40
N LEU A 85 -6.03 1.97 -1.27
CA LEU A 85 -5.23 1.21 -2.20
C LEU A 85 -5.47 1.76 -3.60
N ALA A 86 -4.39 2.08 -4.30
CA ALA A 86 -4.44 2.51 -5.69
C ALA A 86 -3.51 1.62 -6.52
N ALA A 87 -4.08 0.74 -7.32
CA ALA A 87 -3.38 -0.19 -8.18
C ALA A 87 -3.16 0.41 -9.57
N ASP A 88 -1.95 0.28 -10.08
CA ASP A 88 -1.57 0.64 -11.44
C ASP A 88 -1.06 -0.60 -12.17
N ASP A 89 -1.65 -0.93 -13.32
CA ASP A 89 -1.35 -2.13 -14.10
C ASP A 89 -0.03 -2.01 -14.88
N ASP A 90 0.42 -0.79 -15.15
CA ASP A 90 1.74 -0.47 -15.71
C ASP A 90 2.30 0.78 -14.98
N PRO A 91 3.22 0.62 -14.00
CA PRO A 91 4.27 -0.40 -13.93
C PRO A 91 3.98 -1.60 -13.01
N ASN A 92 2.72 -2.05 -12.90
CA ASN A 92 2.31 -3.16 -12.03
C ASN A 92 2.66 -2.90 -10.54
N ALA A 93 2.12 -1.80 -10.01
CA ALA A 93 2.39 -1.32 -8.67
C ALA A 93 1.13 -1.03 -7.88
N LEU A 94 1.22 -1.14 -6.56
CA LEU A 94 0.18 -0.79 -5.61
C LEU A 94 0.68 0.34 -4.71
N HIS A 95 0.01 1.47 -4.77
CA HIS A 95 0.20 2.57 -3.84
C HIS A 95 -0.74 2.38 -2.64
N ILE A 96 -0.18 2.47 -1.44
CA ILE A 96 -0.87 2.26 -0.17
C ILE A 96 -0.77 3.57 0.62
N TYR A 97 -1.92 4.23 0.79
CA TYR A 97 -2.02 5.50 1.49
C TYR A 97 -2.60 5.30 2.89
N SER A 98 -1.90 5.82 3.90
CA SER A 98 -2.39 5.86 5.28
C SER A 98 -3.47 6.93 5.47
N PRO A 99 -4.30 6.84 6.52
CA PRO A 99 -5.25 7.90 6.85
C PRO A 99 -4.59 9.27 7.03
N VAL A 100 -3.36 9.30 7.55
CA VAL A 100 -2.58 10.53 7.73
C VAL A 100 -2.22 11.15 6.38
N VAL A 101 -1.65 10.36 5.46
CA VAL A 101 -1.29 10.84 4.11
C VAL A 101 -2.53 11.31 3.35
N LEU A 102 -3.64 10.55 3.44
CA LEU A 102 -4.91 10.95 2.84
C LEU A 102 -5.43 12.26 3.41
N THR A 103 -5.33 12.47 4.72
CA THR A 103 -5.75 13.73 5.35
C THR A 103 -4.96 14.92 4.82
N PHE A 104 -3.64 14.78 4.65
CA PHE A 104 -2.81 15.83 4.07
C PHE A 104 -3.18 16.11 2.61
N ALA A 105 -3.28 15.07 1.78
CA ALA A 105 -3.65 15.21 0.37
C ALA A 105 -5.03 15.87 0.22
N LEU A 106 -6.03 15.42 0.99
CA LEU A 106 -7.36 16.00 0.96
C LEU A 106 -7.36 17.46 1.42
N ARG A 107 -6.60 17.82 2.46
CA ARG A 107 -6.50 19.23 2.89
C ARG A 107 -5.84 20.12 1.85
N GLN A 108 -4.88 19.60 1.10
CA GLN A 108 -4.20 20.37 0.06
C GLN A 108 -5.13 20.74 -1.09
N TYR A 109 -6.04 19.85 -1.47
CA TYR A 109 -6.96 20.06 -2.60
C TYR A 109 -8.38 20.47 -2.18
N SER A 110 -8.71 20.35 -0.90
CA SER A 110 -9.99 20.80 -0.37
C SER A 110 -10.02 22.32 -0.35
N THR A 111 -10.81 22.91 -1.25
CA THR A 111 -11.22 24.32 -1.19
C THR A 111 -12.44 24.51 -0.30
N TYR A 112 -12.78 23.52 0.53
CA TYR A 112 -13.95 23.60 1.41
C TYR A 112 -13.72 24.62 2.52
N GLU A 113 -14.12 25.87 2.25
CA GLU A 113 -14.41 26.87 3.28
C GLU A 113 -15.78 26.50 3.85
N GLY A 114 -15.80 25.79 4.99
CA GLY A 114 -17.06 25.47 5.67
C GLY A 114 -17.87 26.73 6.02
N PRO A 115 -19.16 26.59 6.38
CA PRO A 115 -19.96 27.73 6.80
C PRO A 115 -19.31 28.41 8.02
N ARG A 116 -19.13 29.74 7.93
CA ARG A 116 -18.61 30.60 8.98
C ARG A 116 -19.49 30.60 10.22
#